data_AF-A0A077YXJ3-F1
#
_entry.id   AF-A0A077YXJ3-F1
#
_cell.length_a   1.000
_cell.length_b   1.000
_cell.length_c   1.000
_cell.angle_alpha   90.00
_cell.angle_beta   90.00
_cell.angle_gamma   90.00
#
_symmetry.space_group_name_H-M   'P 1'
#
loop_
_entity.id
_entity.type
_entity.pdbx_description
1 polymer ?
#
loop_
_entity_poly.entity_id
_entity_poly.type
_entity_poly.pdbx_seq_one_letter_code
_entity_poly.pdbx_strand_id
1 'polypeptide(L)'
;MEKNSITKMKGWQRRLIISERAHVKYQDRQLVNGTKGDLVFDFHQVIECIREQDSAGVRNELRIADLNDNFDDFRQKFVRLVQLTTVQFPSLDVCIESELQKYKKYAEKLTSLGLVCNTVRYLHDALSGPTPKNVLVEGANGTFTYPYVTRNNCSVGGVLTGLGINPRRVSHIIGIVKAYETRVGDGPFPTELNDEIGKTLRKIGHEYGVTTGRPRRCGWLDIMLRKYSNAVNGFTKLALAKFDVLDTFEEIKIGVSYKLNDTAIQDSLASKFAQVEVDYEVLPRWKESIQNVTEFNQLPLNAPKYVQRIEELVGVPSKY
;
A
#
# COMPACT_ATOMS: atom_id res chain seq x y z
N MET A 1 -16.70 9.28 4.28
CA MET A 1 -16.44 10.56 5.01
C MET A 1 -16.93 10.51 6.45
N GLU A 2 -18.19 10.12 6.69
CA GLU A 2 -18.79 10.04 8.04
C GLU A 2 -18.05 9.10 9.00
N LYS A 3 -17.67 7.89 8.52
CA LYS A 3 -16.90 6.92 9.30
C LYS A 3 -15.61 7.49 9.90
N ASN A 4 -14.97 8.44 9.21
CA ASN A 4 -13.72 9.05 9.64
C ASN A 4 -13.94 10.42 10.32
N SER A 5 -15.19 10.78 10.63
CA SER A 5 -15.56 12.07 11.24
C SER A 5 -15.08 13.32 10.47
N ILE A 6 -14.73 13.19 9.18
CA ILE A 6 -14.26 14.31 8.35
C ILE A 6 -15.34 15.41 8.28
N THR A 7 -16.61 15.00 8.24
CA THR A 7 -17.76 15.92 8.18
C THR A 7 -17.92 16.78 9.43
N LYS A 8 -17.26 16.43 10.54
CA LYS A 8 -17.24 17.22 11.79
C LYS A 8 -16.17 18.32 11.77
N MET A 9 -15.22 18.29 10.83
CA MET A 9 -14.18 19.31 10.75
C MET A 9 -14.70 20.56 10.03
N LYS A 10 -14.59 21.73 10.65
CA LYS A 10 -15.01 23.01 10.03
C LYS A 10 -14.28 23.22 8.70
N GLY A 11 -15.04 23.53 7.64
CA GLY A 11 -14.52 23.85 6.31
C GLY A 11 -13.86 22.68 5.57
N TRP A 12 -14.14 21.43 5.94
CA TRP A 12 -13.56 20.24 5.27
C TRP A 12 -13.85 20.19 3.77
N GLN A 13 -14.98 20.73 3.31
CA GLN A 13 -15.37 20.74 1.90
C GLN A 13 -14.36 21.48 1.03
N ARG A 14 -13.65 22.48 1.59
CA ARG A 14 -12.61 23.24 0.88
C ARG A 14 -11.23 22.58 0.94
N ARG A 15 -11.10 21.45 1.64
CA ARG A 15 -9.84 20.73 1.90
C ARG A 15 -9.81 19.35 1.27
N LEU A 16 -10.87 18.95 0.57
CA LEU A 16 -10.94 17.70 -0.17
C LEU A 16 -11.17 18.00 -1.64
N ILE A 17 -10.36 17.38 -2.48
CA ILE A 17 -10.45 17.48 -3.94
C ILE A 17 -10.31 16.06 -4.49
N ILE A 18 -11.16 15.73 -5.46
CA ILE A 18 -11.25 14.42 -6.09
C ILE A 18 -10.94 14.58 -7.57
N SER A 19 -10.06 13.72 -8.09
CA SER A 19 -9.76 13.69 -9.52
C SER A 19 -10.97 13.22 -10.31
N GLU A 20 -11.38 14.00 -11.30
CA GLU A 20 -12.36 13.58 -12.31
C GLU A 20 -11.90 12.32 -13.08
N ARG A 21 -10.59 12.04 -13.12
CA ARG A 21 -10.00 10.89 -13.82
C ARG A 21 -9.94 9.63 -12.96
N ALA A 22 -10.23 9.71 -11.67
CA ALA A 22 -10.24 8.55 -10.80
C ALA A 22 -11.34 7.57 -11.23
N HIS A 23 -11.05 6.27 -11.19
CA HIS A 23 -12.02 5.23 -11.49
C HIS A 23 -13.00 5.09 -10.32
N VAL A 24 -14.28 4.90 -10.63
CA VAL A 24 -15.30 4.60 -9.64
C VAL A 24 -15.08 3.18 -9.14
N LYS A 25 -14.81 3.04 -7.84
CA LYS A 25 -14.82 1.73 -7.20
C LYS A 25 -16.26 1.36 -6.84
N TYR A 26 -16.61 0.12 -7.17
CA TYR A 26 -17.89 -0.50 -6.88
C TYR A 26 -17.74 -1.15 -5.48
N GLN A 27 -18.66 -0.86 -4.57
CA GLN A 27 -18.59 -1.27 -3.17
C GLN A 27 -18.80 -2.77 -3.00
N ASP A 28 -17.75 -3.55 -2.71
CA ASP A 28 -17.88 -4.93 -2.25
C ASP A 28 -18.90 -5.01 -1.10
N ARG A 29 -20.03 -5.69 -1.31
CA ARG A 29 -20.73 -6.28 -0.18
C ARG A 29 -19.75 -7.25 0.45
N GLN A 30 -19.43 -6.96 1.71
CA GLN A 30 -18.58 -7.78 2.55
C GLN A 30 -18.88 -9.25 2.26
N LEU A 31 -17.83 -9.99 1.91
CA LEU A 31 -17.80 -11.43 2.10
C LEU A 31 -18.34 -11.71 3.50
N VAL A 32 -19.59 -12.16 3.55
CA VAL A 32 -20.13 -12.82 4.71
C VAL A 32 -19.15 -13.95 4.98
N ASN A 33 -18.53 -13.92 6.16
CA ASN A 33 -17.73 -15.03 6.66
C ASN A 33 -18.48 -16.34 6.39
N GLY A 34 -18.00 -17.15 5.44
CA GLY A 34 -18.70 -18.37 5.06
C GLY A 34 -17.97 -19.12 3.94
N THR A 35 -17.12 -20.05 4.35
CA THR A 35 -16.70 -21.26 3.61
C THR A 35 -16.30 -21.15 2.13
N LYS A 36 -15.02 -21.49 1.86
CA LYS A 36 -14.56 -22.01 0.56
C LYS A 36 -15.58 -23.02 0.03
N GLY A 37 -16.38 -22.66 -0.97
CA GLY A 37 -17.38 -23.55 -1.54
C GLY A 37 -18.25 -22.88 -2.59
N ASP A 38 -18.91 -21.78 -2.23
CA ASP A 38 -19.81 -21.07 -3.14
C ASP A 38 -19.38 -19.60 -3.26
N LEU A 39 -18.66 -19.29 -4.33
CA LEU A 39 -18.37 -17.90 -4.68
C LEU A 39 -19.66 -17.26 -5.22
N VAL A 40 -20.54 -16.84 -4.32
CA VAL A 40 -21.63 -15.91 -4.63
C VAL A 40 -20.96 -14.54 -4.82
N PHE A 41 -20.57 -14.26 -6.06
CA PHE A 41 -20.02 -12.96 -6.39
C PHE A 41 -21.15 -11.92 -6.44
N ASP A 42 -21.04 -10.89 -5.61
CA ASP A 42 -21.81 -9.65 -5.74
C ASP A 42 -21.35 -8.90 -7.01
N PHE A 43 -22.27 -8.17 -7.64
CA PHE A 43 -22.00 -7.21 -8.73
C PHE A 43 -20.66 -6.48 -8.57
N HIS A 44 -20.42 -5.94 -7.38
CA HIS A 44 -19.25 -5.13 -7.12
C HIS A 44 -17.96 -5.95 -7.10
N GLN A 45 -17.99 -7.20 -6.60
CA GLN A 45 -16.86 -8.12 -6.67
C GLN A 45 -16.58 -8.52 -8.12
N VAL A 46 -17.61 -8.75 -8.94
CA VAL A 46 -17.40 -9.12 -10.34
C VAL A 46 -16.87 -7.95 -11.16
N ILE A 47 -17.37 -6.73 -10.93
CA ILE A 47 -16.82 -5.55 -11.60
C ILE A 47 -15.39 -5.30 -11.16
N GLU A 48 -15.06 -5.49 -9.88
CA GLU A 48 -13.66 -5.50 -9.46
C GLU A 48 -12.92 -6.63 -10.19
N CYS A 49 -13.40 -7.88 -10.24
CA CYS A 49 -12.83 -8.98 -11.03
C CYS A 49 -12.67 -8.66 -12.53
N ILE A 50 -13.51 -7.80 -13.10
CA ILE A 50 -13.39 -7.33 -14.49
C ILE A 50 -12.39 -6.20 -14.60
N ARG A 51 -12.34 -5.22 -13.70
CA ARG A 51 -11.20 -4.28 -13.61
C ARG A 51 -9.89 -5.03 -13.46
N GLU A 52 -9.95 -6.13 -12.72
CA GLU A 52 -8.90 -7.10 -12.48
C GLU A 52 -8.57 -7.97 -13.72
N GLN A 53 -9.45 -8.08 -14.71
CA GLN A 53 -9.16 -8.74 -15.99
C GLN A 53 -8.90 -7.73 -17.13
N ASP A 54 -9.28 -6.45 -16.96
CA ASP A 54 -9.18 -5.38 -17.96
C ASP A 54 -7.73 -4.90 -18.21
N SER A 55 -6.74 -5.65 -17.72
CA SER A 55 -5.39 -5.69 -18.30
C SER A 55 -5.38 -5.97 -19.82
N ALA A 56 -6.51 -6.39 -20.40
CA ALA A 56 -6.71 -6.53 -21.85
C ALA A 56 -7.07 -5.22 -22.59
N GLY A 57 -7.29 -4.08 -21.92
CA GLY A 57 -7.46 -2.78 -22.58
C GLY A 57 -8.86 -2.55 -23.18
N VAL A 58 -9.89 -3.19 -22.64
CA VAL A 58 -11.29 -3.05 -23.06
C VAL A 58 -11.85 -1.65 -22.71
N ARG A 59 -11.29 -0.96 -21.70
CA ARG A 59 -11.56 0.46 -21.39
C ARG A 59 -13.05 0.75 -21.15
N ASN A 60 -13.74 -0.17 -20.47
CA ASN A 60 -15.17 -0.04 -20.14
C ASN A 60 -15.43 0.55 -18.74
N GLU A 61 -14.37 0.83 -17.99
CA GLU A 61 -14.46 1.33 -16.62
C GLU A 61 -15.03 2.76 -16.59
N LEU A 62 -15.78 3.07 -15.53
CA LEU A 62 -16.36 4.40 -15.31
C LEU A 62 -15.46 5.22 -14.39
N ARG A 63 -15.33 6.50 -14.71
CA ARG A 63 -14.56 7.48 -13.92
C ARG A 63 -15.49 8.47 -13.22
N ILE A 64 -14.94 9.21 -12.27
CA ILE A 64 -15.67 10.25 -11.54
C ILE A 64 -16.23 11.32 -12.49
N ALA A 65 -15.55 11.62 -13.60
CA ALA A 65 -16.05 12.49 -14.65
C ALA A 65 -17.36 11.97 -15.25
N ASP A 66 -17.44 10.67 -15.55
CA ASP A 66 -18.65 10.07 -16.09
C ASP A 66 -19.82 10.20 -15.09
N LEU A 67 -19.53 10.00 -13.80
CA LEU A 67 -20.54 10.09 -12.74
C LEU A 67 -21.03 11.51 -12.47
N ASN A 68 -20.13 12.51 -12.52
CA ASN A 68 -20.40 13.87 -12.03
C ASN A 68 -20.80 14.86 -13.14
N ASP A 69 -20.68 14.50 -14.41
CA ASP A 69 -21.02 15.36 -15.55
C ASP A 69 -22.46 15.10 -16.05
N ASN A 70 -22.65 14.08 -16.90
CA ASN A 70 -23.96 13.69 -17.42
C ASN A 70 -24.37 12.32 -16.86
N PHE A 71 -25.34 12.31 -15.94
CA PHE A 71 -25.79 11.08 -15.30
C PHE A 71 -26.51 10.11 -16.27
N ASP A 72 -27.11 10.61 -17.35
CA ASP A 72 -27.72 9.74 -18.36
C ASP A 72 -26.65 8.97 -19.16
N ASP A 73 -25.52 9.62 -19.45
CA ASP A 73 -24.37 8.95 -20.08
C ASP A 73 -23.75 7.92 -19.13
N PHE A 74 -23.61 8.27 -17.85
CA PHE A 74 -23.19 7.31 -16.82
C PHE A 74 -24.11 6.10 -16.78
N ARG A 75 -25.43 6.31 -16.78
CA ARG A 75 -26.43 5.24 -16.79
C ARG A 75 -26.24 4.30 -17.97
N GLN A 76 -26.09 4.82 -19.19
CA GLN A 76 -25.90 4.00 -20.38
C GLN A 76 -24.62 3.16 -20.29
N LYS A 77 -23.50 3.77 -19.88
CA LYS A 77 -22.23 3.05 -19.74
C LYS A 77 -22.28 2.01 -18.62
N PHE A 78 -22.94 2.32 -17.50
CA PHE A 78 -23.15 1.40 -16.39
C PHE A 78 -23.97 0.18 -16.81
N VAL A 79 -25.10 0.38 -17.50
CA VAL A 79 -25.93 -0.72 -18.03
C VAL A 79 -25.11 -1.62 -18.96
N ARG A 80 -24.32 -1.03 -19.87
CA ARG A 80 -23.45 -1.79 -20.77
C ARG A 80 -22.39 -2.58 -20.02
N LEU A 81 -21.78 -1.96 -19.00
CA LEU A 81 -20.77 -2.62 -18.16
C LEU A 81 -21.38 -3.81 -17.42
N VAL A 82 -22.57 -3.65 -16.83
CA VAL A 82 -23.33 -4.75 -16.20
C VAL A 82 -23.58 -5.86 -17.21
N GLN A 83 -24.12 -5.54 -18.40
CA GLN A 83 -24.42 -6.55 -19.43
C GLN A 83 -23.19 -7.38 -19.84
N LEU A 84 -22.06 -6.71 -20.12
CA LEU A 84 -20.80 -7.41 -20.44
C LEU A 84 -20.34 -8.30 -19.30
N THR A 85 -20.54 -7.82 -18.08
CA THR A 85 -20.20 -8.56 -16.86
C THR A 85 -21.07 -9.80 -16.68
N THR A 86 -22.38 -9.68 -16.87
CA THR A 86 -23.32 -10.81 -16.72
C THR A 86 -23.11 -11.88 -17.80
N VAL A 87 -22.60 -11.50 -18.99
CA VAL A 87 -22.20 -12.48 -20.02
C VAL A 87 -21.02 -13.34 -19.54
N GLN A 88 -20.04 -12.73 -18.88
CA GLN A 88 -18.88 -13.45 -18.34
C GLN A 88 -19.23 -14.23 -17.07
N PHE A 89 -20.18 -13.73 -16.29
CA PHE A 89 -20.59 -14.29 -15.00
C PHE A 89 -22.12 -14.40 -14.93
N PRO A 90 -22.73 -15.47 -15.50
CA PRO A 90 -24.18 -15.61 -15.60
C PRO A 90 -24.92 -15.72 -14.27
N SER A 91 -24.22 -16.09 -13.19
CA SER A 91 -24.78 -16.16 -11.83
C SER A 91 -24.92 -14.78 -11.17
N LEU A 92 -24.44 -13.72 -11.81
CA LEU A 92 -24.44 -12.40 -11.26
C LEU A 92 -25.83 -11.76 -11.32
N ASP A 93 -26.46 -11.60 -10.16
CA ASP A 93 -27.73 -10.90 -10.04
C ASP A 93 -27.50 -9.42 -9.65
N VAL A 94 -27.89 -8.51 -10.53
CA VAL A 94 -27.69 -7.06 -10.37
C VAL A 94 -29.00 -6.33 -10.57
N CYS A 95 -29.51 -5.72 -9.51
CA CYS A 95 -30.60 -4.75 -9.63
C CYS A 95 -30.04 -3.42 -10.15
N ILE A 96 -29.95 -3.29 -11.49
CA ILE A 96 -29.41 -2.10 -12.18
C ILE A 96 -30.01 -0.81 -11.65
N GLU A 97 -31.34 -0.72 -11.56
CA GLU A 97 -32.03 0.50 -11.12
C GLU A 97 -31.71 0.85 -9.66
N SER A 98 -31.58 -0.14 -8.78
CA SER A 98 -31.18 0.12 -7.39
C SER A 98 -29.75 0.65 -7.29
N GLU A 99 -28.82 0.19 -8.11
CA GLU A 99 -27.44 0.69 -8.10
C GLU A 99 -27.36 2.10 -8.70
N LEU A 100 -28.04 2.33 -9.83
CA LEU A 100 -28.15 3.66 -10.43
C LEU A 100 -28.72 4.69 -9.45
N GLN A 101 -29.75 4.33 -8.67
CA GLN A 101 -30.31 5.24 -7.66
C GLN A 101 -29.28 5.64 -6.59
N LYS A 102 -28.36 4.73 -6.20
CA LYS A 102 -27.27 5.04 -5.27
C LYS A 102 -26.24 5.95 -5.91
N TYR A 103 -25.79 5.61 -7.12
CA TYR A 103 -24.82 6.42 -7.86
C TYR A 103 -25.35 7.83 -8.14
N LYS A 104 -26.64 7.98 -8.43
CA LYS A 104 -27.29 9.28 -8.59
C LYS A 104 -27.15 10.15 -7.34
N LYS A 105 -27.43 9.58 -6.15
CA LYS A 105 -27.23 10.27 -4.88
C LYS A 105 -25.76 10.66 -4.64
N TYR A 106 -24.82 9.80 -5.05
CA TYR A 106 -23.39 10.11 -4.94
C TYR A 106 -22.97 11.25 -5.90
N ALA A 107 -23.45 11.22 -7.15
CA ALA A 107 -23.22 12.27 -8.13
C ALA A 107 -23.75 13.62 -7.61
N GLU A 108 -25.02 13.68 -7.21
CA GLU A 108 -25.64 14.88 -6.63
C GLU A 108 -24.83 15.42 -5.44
N LYS A 109 -24.35 14.53 -4.57
CA LYS A 109 -23.53 14.93 -3.43
C LYS A 109 -22.17 15.49 -3.85
N LEU A 110 -21.48 14.84 -4.78
CA LEU A 110 -20.19 15.31 -5.32
C LEU A 110 -20.33 16.69 -5.98
N THR A 111 -21.37 16.86 -6.80
CA THR A 111 -21.69 18.12 -7.46
C THR A 111 -22.01 19.21 -6.44
N SER A 112 -22.91 18.94 -5.48
CA SER A 112 -23.32 19.93 -4.46
C SER A 112 -22.17 20.43 -3.60
N LEU A 113 -21.11 19.62 -3.44
CA LEU A 113 -19.95 19.95 -2.63
C LEU A 113 -18.78 20.53 -3.44
N GLY A 114 -18.84 20.52 -4.77
CA GLY A 114 -17.78 21.04 -5.65
C GLY A 114 -16.43 20.35 -5.46
N LEU A 115 -16.42 19.04 -5.16
CA LEU A 115 -15.19 18.32 -4.82
C LEU A 115 -14.41 17.82 -6.04
N VAL A 116 -15.07 17.69 -7.19
CA VAL A 116 -14.48 17.08 -8.39
C VAL A 116 -13.79 18.15 -9.23
N CYS A 117 -12.55 17.92 -9.65
CA CYS A 117 -11.88 18.80 -10.60
C CYS A 117 -10.79 18.10 -11.43
N ASN A 118 -10.22 18.83 -12.38
CA ASN A 118 -8.99 18.46 -13.06
C ASN A 118 -7.80 18.60 -12.10
N THR A 119 -7.47 17.51 -11.40
CA THR A 119 -6.40 17.50 -10.41
C THR A 119 -5.00 17.64 -11.00
N VAL A 120 -4.81 17.30 -12.29
CA VAL A 120 -3.52 17.49 -12.97
C VAL A 120 -3.22 18.99 -13.06
N ARG A 121 -4.21 19.77 -13.50
CA ARG A 121 -4.09 21.24 -13.53
C ARG A 121 -3.92 21.80 -12.12
N TYR A 122 -4.75 21.36 -11.18
CA TYR A 122 -4.68 21.79 -9.78
C TYR A 122 -3.29 21.58 -9.17
N LEU A 123 -2.72 20.38 -9.32
CA LEU A 123 -1.39 20.05 -8.79
C LEU A 123 -0.30 20.83 -9.51
N HIS A 124 -0.40 21.00 -10.82
CA HIS A 124 0.58 21.80 -11.57
C HIS A 124 0.60 23.26 -11.09
N ASP A 125 -0.57 23.85 -10.88
CA ASP A 125 -0.72 25.22 -10.35
C ASP A 125 -0.24 25.31 -8.90
N ALA A 126 -0.51 24.30 -8.08
CA ALA A 126 0.01 24.23 -6.72
C ALA A 126 1.54 24.15 -6.67
N LEU A 127 2.16 23.40 -7.58
CA LEU A 127 3.61 23.19 -7.63
C LEU A 127 4.38 24.31 -8.34
N SER A 128 3.75 25.01 -9.29
CA SER A 128 4.43 25.97 -10.18
C SER A 128 3.89 27.40 -10.07
N GLY A 129 2.88 27.63 -9.23
CA GLY A 129 2.30 28.95 -9.01
C GLY A 129 3.29 29.95 -8.38
N PRO A 130 2.89 31.23 -8.25
CA PRO A 130 3.73 32.28 -7.69
C PRO A 130 4.16 32.01 -6.24
N THR A 131 3.42 31.16 -5.53
CA THR A 131 3.79 30.63 -4.22
C THR A 131 3.70 29.10 -4.30
N PRO A 132 4.78 28.41 -4.71
CA PRO A 132 4.82 26.95 -4.79
C PRO A 132 4.47 26.31 -3.45
N LYS A 133 3.63 25.28 -3.48
CA LYS A 133 3.21 24.53 -2.30
C LYS A 133 4.06 23.30 -2.07
N ASN A 134 4.23 22.93 -0.81
CA ASN A 134 4.74 21.62 -0.43
C ASN A 134 3.61 20.59 -0.58
N VAL A 135 3.86 19.55 -1.36
CA VAL A 135 2.91 18.44 -1.58
C VAL A 135 3.50 17.18 -0.97
N LEU A 136 2.77 16.60 -0.02
CA LEU A 136 3.06 15.27 0.52
C LEU A 136 2.21 14.24 -0.24
N VAL A 137 2.84 13.17 -0.68
CA VAL A 137 2.16 12.04 -1.31
C VAL A 137 2.26 10.84 -0.38
N GLU A 138 1.12 10.33 0.04
CA GLU A 138 1.02 9.13 0.86
C GLU A 138 0.99 7.89 -0.05
N GLY A 139 2.09 7.13 -0.06
CA GLY A 139 2.15 5.85 -0.77
C GLY A 139 1.24 4.81 -0.11
N ALA A 140 0.48 4.09 -0.92
CA ALA A 140 -0.34 2.97 -0.47
C ALA A 140 0.42 1.65 -0.62
N ASN A 141 0.28 0.76 0.37
CA ASN A 141 0.90 -0.57 0.42
C ASN A 141 2.45 -0.51 0.38
N GLY A 142 3.10 -1.64 0.13
CA GLY A 142 4.56 -1.77 0.04
C GLY A 142 4.99 -2.60 -1.15
N THR A 143 6.30 -2.70 -1.39
CA THR A 143 6.90 -3.50 -2.46
C THR A 143 6.86 -4.99 -2.09
N PHE A 144 6.20 -5.83 -2.91
CA PHE A 144 6.02 -7.26 -2.65
C PHE A 144 6.22 -8.10 -3.93
N THR A 145 6.24 -9.43 -3.77
CA THR A 145 6.47 -10.41 -4.86
C THR A 145 5.19 -10.97 -5.47
N TYR A 146 5.08 -10.91 -6.80
CA TYR A 146 3.98 -11.49 -7.58
C TYR A 146 3.85 -13.01 -7.37
N PRO A 147 2.63 -13.60 -7.38
CA PRO A 147 1.31 -12.97 -7.53
C PRO A 147 0.73 -12.38 -6.25
N TYR A 148 1.45 -12.45 -5.13
CA TYR A 148 1.00 -12.04 -3.80
C TYR A 148 1.17 -10.53 -3.57
N VAL A 149 0.69 -9.73 -4.52
CA VAL A 149 0.84 -8.27 -4.59
C VAL A 149 -0.51 -7.59 -4.81
N THR A 150 -0.55 -6.28 -4.56
CA THR A 150 -1.63 -5.45 -5.10
C THR A 150 -1.41 -5.20 -6.59
N ARG A 151 -2.48 -4.88 -7.30
CA ARG A 151 -2.46 -4.59 -8.75
C ARG A 151 -1.95 -3.18 -9.07
N ASN A 152 -2.00 -2.29 -8.09
CA ASN A 152 -1.54 -0.92 -8.27
C ASN A 152 -0.02 -0.84 -8.20
N ASN A 153 0.55 0.11 -8.94
CA ASN A 153 1.95 0.43 -8.81
C ASN A 153 2.18 1.19 -7.49
N CYS A 154 2.76 0.50 -6.50
CA CYS A 154 3.10 1.05 -5.19
C CYS A 154 4.50 1.68 -5.12
N SER A 155 5.22 1.74 -6.24
CA SER A 155 6.51 2.41 -6.33
C SER A 155 6.37 3.91 -6.64
N VAL A 156 7.49 4.63 -6.63
CA VAL A 156 7.58 6.03 -7.08
C VAL A 156 6.97 6.23 -8.48
N GLY A 157 7.03 5.24 -9.36
CA GLY A 157 6.40 5.32 -10.69
C GLY A 157 4.88 5.56 -10.60
N GLY A 158 4.21 4.98 -9.60
CA GLY A 158 2.79 5.16 -9.34
C GLY A 158 2.43 6.59 -8.90
N VAL A 159 3.36 7.30 -8.26
CA VAL A 159 3.18 8.73 -7.92
C VAL A 159 3.09 9.56 -9.20
N LEU A 160 3.99 9.30 -10.15
CA LEU A 160 4.05 10.04 -11.41
C LEU A 160 2.80 9.79 -12.26
N THR A 161 2.47 8.52 -12.48
CA THR A 161 1.32 8.13 -13.34
C THR A 161 -0.02 8.43 -12.67
N GLY A 162 -0.13 8.28 -11.35
CA GLY A 162 -1.36 8.49 -10.60
C GLY A 162 -1.70 9.96 -10.38
N LEU A 163 -0.70 10.85 -10.28
CA LEU A 163 -0.92 12.28 -10.04
C LEU A 163 -0.75 13.16 -11.30
N GLY A 164 -0.13 12.63 -12.36
CA GLY A 164 0.15 13.39 -13.58
C GLY A 164 1.23 14.45 -13.36
N ILE A 165 2.25 14.15 -12.55
CA ILE A 165 3.38 15.06 -12.28
C ILE A 165 4.66 14.60 -12.99
N ASN A 166 5.50 15.56 -13.37
CA ASN A 166 6.81 15.30 -13.98
C ASN A 166 7.80 14.75 -12.93
N PRO A 167 8.65 13.74 -13.26
CA PRO A 167 9.72 13.25 -12.39
C PRO A 167 10.57 14.34 -11.70
N ARG A 168 10.87 15.44 -12.40
CA ARG A 168 11.63 16.60 -11.88
C ARG A 168 10.95 17.34 -10.72
N ARG A 169 9.69 17.06 -10.44
CA ARG A 169 8.95 17.64 -9.29
C ARG A 169 9.08 16.81 -8.02
N VAL A 170 9.65 15.60 -8.09
CA VAL A 170 9.88 14.76 -6.91
C VAL A 170 11.21 15.14 -6.27
N SER A 171 11.16 15.77 -5.09
CA SER A 171 12.34 16.21 -4.34
C SER A 171 12.85 15.18 -3.34
N HIS A 172 11.93 14.52 -2.64
CA HIS A 172 12.25 13.54 -1.61
C HIS A 172 11.38 12.30 -1.77
N ILE A 173 12.03 11.15 -1.62
CA ILE A 173 11.40 9.84 -1.55
C ILE A 173 11.85 9.22 -0.25
N ILE A 174 10.93 9.04 0.69
CA ILE A 174 11.20 8.52 2.03
C ILE A 174 10.76 7.06 2.07
N GLY A 175 11.72 6.14 2.25
CA GLY A 175 11.43 4.72 2.45
C GLY A 175 11.04 4.45 3.89
N ILE A 176 9.78 4.07 4.13
CA ILE A 176 9.34 3.65 5.46
C ILE A 176 9.73 2.18 5.65
N VAL A 177 10.68 1.94 6.55
CA VAL A 177 11.23 0.62 6.84
C VAL A 177 10.88 0.27 8.27
N LYS A 178 10.24 -0.88 8.48
CA LYS A 178 10.06 -1.40 9.83
C LYS A 178 11.37 -2.05 10.26
N ALA A 179 11.74 -1.96 11.54
CA ALA A 179 12.97 -2.54 12.06
C ALA A 179 13.03 -4.09 11.96
N TYR A 180 11.93 -4.73 11.58
CA TYR A 180 11.78 -6.17 11.32
C TYR A 180 10.72 -6.35 10.21
N GLU A 181 10.63 -7.52 9.61
CA GLU A 181 9.70 -7.74 8.50
C GLU A 181 8.35 -8.29 8.96
N THR A 182 7.30 -7.91 8.23
CA THR A 182 5.96 -8.47 8.44
C THR A 182 5.20 -8.63 7.14
N ARG A 183 4.41 -9.70 7.02
CA ARG A 183 3.55 -9.95 5.85
C ARG A 183 2.15 -10.41 6.28
N VAL A 184 1.14 -10.06 5.49
CA VAL A 184 -0.21 -10.63 5.58
C VAL A 184 -0.49 -11.39 4.29
N GLY A 185 -1.10 -12.56 4.43
CA GLY A 185 -1.40 -13.45 3.31
C GLY A 185 -0.26 -14.40 2.97
N ASP A 186 -0.47 -15.11 1.88
CA ASP A 186 0.43 -16.17 1.42
C ASP A 186 1.64 -15.60 0.68
N GLY A 187 2.52 -16.52 0.27
CA GLY A 187 3.69 -16.23 -0.53
C GLY A 187 5.01 -16.35 0.25
N PRO A 188 6.14 -16.44 -0.47
CA PRO A 188 7.45 -16.63 0.15
C PRO A 188 7.80 -15.51 1.12
N PHE A 189 8.48 -15.85 2.22
CA PHE A 189 8.97 -14.88 3.20
C PHE A 189 10.31 -15.39 3.74
N PRO A 190 11.43 -15.04 3.07
CA PRO A 190 12.74 -15.64 3.36
C PRO A 190 13.17 -15.52 4.83
N THR A 191 12.89 -14.39 5.47
CA THR A 191 13.25 -14.14 6.88
C THR A 191 12.16 -14.50 7.89
N GLU A 192 11.12 -15.23 7.49
CA GLU A 192 10.01 -15.58 8.37
C GLU A 192 10.46 -16.43 9.56
N LEU A 193 9.95 -16.08 10.74
CA LEU A 193 10.17 -16.78 12.00
C LEU A 193 8.89 -17.51 12.41
N ASN A 194 8.93 -18.84 12.33
CA ASN A 194 7.82 -19.73 12.71
C ASN A 194 7.95 -20.25 14.17
N ASP A 195 8.81 -19.63 14.96
CA ASP A 195 9.15 -20.00 16.33
C ASP A 195 8.64 -18.96 17.36
N GLU A 196 9.12 -19.06 18.60
CA GLU A 196 8.75 -18.14 19.69
C GLU A 196 9.27 -16.71 19.47
N ILE A 197 10.36 -16.52 18.71
CA ILE A 197 10.88 -15.19 18.37
C ILE A 197 9.88 -14.47 17.46
N GLY A 198 9.39 -15.16 16.43
CA GLY A 198 8.35 -14.64 15.54
C GLY A 198 7.04 -14.30 16.27
N LYS A 199 6.61 -15.14 17.22
CA LYS A 199 5.45 -14.86 18.08
C LYS A 199 5.67 -13.65 18.99
N THR A 200 6.88 -13.50 19.53
CA THR A 200 7.26 -12.36 20.38
C THR A 200 7.25 -11.05 19.60
N LEU A 201 7.85 -11.02 18.40
CA LEU A 201 7.78 -9.87 17.50
C LEU A 201 6.33 -9.47 17.21
N ARG A 202 5.48 -10.46 16.90
CA ARG A 202 4.06 -10.22 16.64
C ARG A 202 3.35 -9.61 17.84
N LYS A 203 3.61 -10.13 19.04
CA LYS A 203 2.97 -9.70 20.29
C LYS A 203 3.38 -8.27 20.65
N ILE A 204 4.69 -7.99 20.75
CA ILE A 204 5.21 -6.67 21.13
C ILE A 204 4.84 -5.63 20.07
N GLY A 205 4.99 -5.97 18.79
CA GLY A 205 4.68 -5.08 17.67
C GLY A 205 3.19 -4.87 17.40
N HIS A 206 2.28 -5.54 18.11
CA HIS A 206 0.84 -5.57 17.82
C HIS A 206 0.55 -5.87 16.34
N GLU A 207 1.21 -6.89 15.80
CA GLU A 207 1.16 -7.21 14.38
C GLU A 207 -0.08 -8.03 14.01
N TYR A 208 -1.23 -7.37 14.09
CA TYR A 208 -2.55 -7.89 13.72
C TYR A 208 -3.26 -6.93 12.77
N GLY A 209 -4.07 -7.47 11.86
CA GLY A 209 -4.90 -6.67 10.95
C GLY A 209 -5.95 -5.87 11.71
N VAL A 210 -5.99 -4.55 11.52
CA VAL A 210 -6.92 -3.66 12.25
C VAL A 210 -8.39 -3.95 11.97
N THR A 211 -8.71 -4.40 10.75
CA THR A 211 -10.11 -4.70 10.35
C THR A 211 -10.45 -6.18 10.51
N THR A 212 -9.49 -7.07 10.23
CA THR A 212 -9.75 -8.52 10.15
C THR A 212 -9.29 -9.30 11.38
N GLY A 213 -8.49 -8.68 12.26
CA GLY A 213 -7.83 -9.35 13.38
C GLY A 213 -6.77 -10.39 12.98
N ARG A 214 -6.54 -10.63 11.67
CA ARG A 214 -5.62 -11.68 11.22
C ARG A 214 -4.19 -11.40 11.71
N PRO A 215 -3.51 -12.39 12.31
CA PRO A 215 -2.11 -12.23 12.70
C PRO A 215 -1.23 -12.04 11.47
N ARG A 216 -0.27 -11.12 11.53
CA ARG A 216 0.76 -10.98 10.50
C ARG A 216 1.87 -12.01 10.73
N ARG A 217 2.41 -12.55 9.65
CA ARG A 217 3.68 -13.28 9.64
C ARG A 217 4.79 -12.29 10.01
N CYS A 218 5.75 -12.73 10.82
CA CYS A 218 6.82 -11.88 11.35
C CYS A 218 8.17 -12.53 11.05
N GLY A 219 9.18 -11.71 10.80
CA GLY A 219 10.51 -12.16 10.46
C GLY A 219 11.57 -11.10 10.74
N TRP A 220 12.84 -11.47 10.64
CA TRP A 220 13.94 -10.52 10.75
C TRP A 220 13.96 -9.54 9.58
N LEU A 221 14.65 -8.40 9.75
CA LEU A 221 14.82 -7.42 8.67
C LEU A 221 15.52 -8.07 7.48
N ASP A 222 15.01 -7.84 6.28
CA ASP A 222 15.55 -8.41 5.04
C ASP A 222 16.20 -7.33 4.18
N ILE A 223 17.53 -7.29 4.20
CA ILE A 223 18.32 -6.28 3.50
C ILE A 223 18.26 -6.47 1.98
N MET A 224 18.12 -7.71 1.49
CA MET A 224 18.01 -7.97 0.05
C MET A 224 16.72 -7.35 -0.50
N LEU A 225 15.61 -7.46 0.23
CA LEU A 225 14.37 -6.78 -0.12
C LEU A 225 14.47 -5.26 0.00
N ARG A 226 15.23 -4.74 0.99
CA ARG A 226 15.45 -3.29 1.11
C ARG A 226 16.27 -2.73 -0.05
N LYS A 227 17.35 -3.43 -0.45
CA LYS A 227 18.16 -3.08 -1.62
C LYS A 227 17.33 -3.08 -2.90
N TYR A 228 16.54 -4.13 -3.12
CA TYR A 228 15.61 -4.19 -4.26
C TYR A 228 14.61 -3.03 -4.23
N SER A 229 13.97 -2.78 -3.08
CA SER A 229 13.01 -1.68 -2.95
C SER A 229 13.67 -0.32 -3.19
N ASN A 230 14.92 -0.14 -2.78
CA ASN A 230 15.68 1.08 -3.06
C ASN A 230 16.01 1.20 -4.56
N ALA A 231 16.43 0.12 -5.23
CA ALA A 231 16.70 0.13 -6.66
C ALA A 231 15.47 0.56 -7.49
N VAL A 232 14.27 0.13 -7.06
CA VAL A 232 13.01 0.49 -7.73
C VAL A 232 12.56 1.93 -7.42
N ASN A 233 12.77 2.41 -6.19
CA ASN A 233 12.18 3.67 -5.74
C ASN A 233 13.16 4.85 -5.67
N GLY A 234 14.46 4.61 -5.62
CA GLY A 234 15.48 5.65 -5.44
C GLY A 234 15.29 6.45 -4.14
N PHE A 235 15.28 5.77 -3.00
CA PHE A 235 15.03 6.44 -1.72
C PHE A 235 16.11 7.48 -1.43
N THR A 236 15.68 8.69 -1.08
CA THR A 236 16.57 9.78 -0.65
C THR A 236 16.90 9.70 0.83
N LYS A 237 15.94 9.17 1.62
CA LYS A 237 16.03 8.98 3.07
C LYS A 237 15.23 7.76 3.50
N LEU A 238 15.60 7.16 4.62
CA LEU A 238 14.79 6.14 5.31
C LEU A 238 14.11 6.72 6.56
N ALA A 239 12.98 6.12 6.92
CA ALA A 239 12.35 6.26 8.23
C ALA A 239 12.26 4.86 8.86
N LEU A 240 13.01 4.62 9.93
CA LEU A 240 13.05 3.32 10.61
C LEU A 240 12.00 3.26 11.72
N ALA A 241 10.88 2.59 11.42
CA ALA A 241 9.73 2.48 12.32
C ALA A 241 9.79 1.24 13.21
N LYS A 242 9.08 1.32 14.35
CA LYS A 242 8.94 0.23 15.34
C LYS A 242 10.27 -0.32 15.84
N PHE A 243 11.23 0.57 15.97
CA PHE A 243 12.57 0.24 16.42
C PHE A 243 12.58 -0.23 17.89
N ASP A 244 11.69 0.34 18.70
CA ASP A 244 11.40 0.01 20.10
C ASP A 244 10.95 -1.45 20.33
N VAL A 245 10.37 -2.09 19.31
CA VAL A 245 9.95 -3.49 19.41
C VAL A 245 11.13 -4.41 19.68
N LEU A 246 12.34 -4.03 19.28
CA LEU A 246 13.55 -4.84 19.42
C LEU A 246 14.23 -4.69 20.81
N ASP A 247 13.75 -3.78 21.68
CA ASP A 247 14.38 -3.43 22.96
C ASP A 247 14.66 -4.63 23.88
N THR A 248 13.77 -5.63 23.85
CA THR A 248 13.78 -6.76 24.80
C THR A 248 14.43 -8.04 24.26
N PHE A 249 14.92 -8.03 23.01
CA PHE A 249 15.41 -9.25 22.38
C PHE A 249 16.80 -9.66 22.90
N GLU A 250 17.01 -10.97 23.03
CA GLU A 250 18.31 -11.54 23.43
C GLU A 250 19.35 -11.54 22.31
N GLU A 251 18.87 -11.60 21.07
CA GLU A 251 19.67 -11.60 19.85
C GLU A 251 18.86 -10.89 18.76
N ILE A 252 19.51 -10.04 17.96
CA ILE A 252 18.89 -9.35 16.82
C ILE A 252 19.62 -9.81 15.57
N LYS A 253 18.89 -10.30 14.58
CA LYS A 253 19.44 -10.71 13.28
C LYS A 253 18.89 -9.85 12.16
N ILE A 254 19.71 -9.66 11.14
CA ILE A 254 19.31 -9.10 9.86
C ILE A 254 19.75 -10.06 8.74
N GLY A 255 18.85 -10.35 7.79
CA GLY A 255 19.18 -11.17 6.62
C GLY A 255 19.94 -10.32 5.61
N VAL A 256 21.21 -10.64 5.34
CA VAL A 256 22.13 -9.79 4.57
C VAL A 256 22.43 -10.30 3.16
N SER A 257 22.29 -11.60 2.94
CA SER A 257 22.43 -12.23 1.63
C SER A 257 21.56 -13.47 1.52
N TYR A 258 21.33 -13.89 0.28
CA TYR A 258 20.65 -15.14 -0.02
C TYR A 258 21.62 -16.13 -0.65
N LYS A 259 21.38 -17.42 -0.37
CA LYS A 259 22.00 -18.55 -1.05
C LYS A 259 20.93 -19.39 -1.72
N LEU A 260 21.28 -19.96 -2.86
CA LEU A 260 20.49 -20.98 -3.53
C LEU A 260 21.43 -22.12 -3.92
N ASN A 261 21.21 -23.32 -3.38
CA ASN A 261 22.09 -24.48 -3.56
C ASN A 261 23.56 -24.11 -3.27
N ASP A 262 23.83 -23.60 -2.05
CA ASP A 262 25.14 -23.16 -1.56
C ASP A 262 25.82 -22.01 -2.34
N THR A 263 25.15 -21.45 -3.35
CA THR A 263 25.68 -20.37 -4.17
C THR A 263 25.06 -19.04 -3.75
N ALA A 264 25.89 -18.07 -3.38
CA ALA A 264 25.44 -16.71 -3.08
C ALA A 264 24.77 -16.08 -4.31
N ILE A 265 23.60 -15.49 -4.13
CA ILE A 265 22.86 -14.78 -5.18
C ILE A 265 22.66 -13.32 -4.78
N GLN A 266 22.94 -12.41 -5.71
CA GLN A 266 22.72 -10.98 -5.52
C GLN A 266 21.30 -10.56 -5.93
N ASP A 267 20.75 -11.22 -6.96
CA ASP A 267 19.41 -10.99 -7.46
C ASP A 267 18.62 -12.29 -7.40
N SER A 268 17.79 -12.43 -6.37
CA SER A 268 16.81 -13.51 -6.36
C SER A 268 15.68 -13.18 -7.33
N LEU A 269 15.56 -13.96 -8.39
CA LEU A 269 14.33 -14.04 -9.16
C LEU A 269 13.18 -14.30 -8.17
N ALA A 270 12.14 -13.48 -8.20
CA ALA A 270 11.00 -13.59 -7.27
C ALA A 270 10.41 -15.01 -7.21
N SER A 271 10.50 -15.77 -8.30
CA SER A 271 10.08 -17.17 -8.40
C SER A 271 10.86 -18.14 -7.51
N LYS A 272 12.08 -17.78 -7.08
CA LYS A 272 12.96 -18.63 -6.28
C LYS A 272 12.98 -18.27 -4.79
N PHE A 273 12.25 -17.24 -4.36
CA PHE A 273 12.24 -16.82 -2.94
C PHE A 273 11.83 -17.93 -1.97
N ALA A 274 11.05 -18.91 -2.41
CA ALA A 274 10.67 -20.05 -1.55
C ALA A 274 11.83 -21.03 -1.28
N GLN A 275 12.91 -20.94 -2.06
CA GLN A 275 14.03 -21.88 -2.05
C GLN A 275 15.32 -21.25 -1.51
N VAL A 276 15.32 -19.96 -1.20
CA VAL A 276 16.53 -19.29 -0.74
C VAL A 276 16.79 -19.61 0.72
N GLU A 277 18.06 -19.84 1.03
CA GLU A 277 18.58 -19.80 2.39
C GLU A 277 19.08 -18.39 2.69
N VAL A 278 18.81 -17.90 3.89
CA VAL A 278 19.20 -16.54 4.30
C VAL A 278 20.44 -16.61 5.16
N ASP A 279 21.47 -15.88 4.76
CA ASP A 279 22.61 -15.59 5.64
C ASP A 279 22.26 -14.43 6.56
N TYR A 280 22.43 -14.64 7.87
CA TYR A 280 22.14 -13.65 8.89
C TYR A 280 23.40 -13.04 9.46
N GLU A 281 23.38 -11.72 9.61
CA GLU A 281 24.29 -11.01 10.48
C GLU A 281 23.65 -10.85 11.86
N VAL A 282 24.38 -11.22 12.91
CA VAL A 282 23.96 -11.04 14.30
C VAL A 282 24.47 -9.69 14.79
N LEU A 283 23.56 -8.83 15.24
CA LEU A 283 23.88 -7.50 15.72
C LEU A 283 23.80 -7.41 17.25
N PRO A 284 24.64 -6.58 17.87
CA PRO A 284 24.56 -6.35 19.30
C PRO A 284 23.24 -5.65 19.62
N ARG A 285 22.50 -6.25 20.54
CA ARG A 285 21.30 -5.69 21.16
C ARG A 285 21.61 -4.57 22.14
N TRP A 286 20.58 -3.87 22.62
CA TRP A 286 20.72 -2.83 23.64
C TRP A 286 20.03 -3.13 24.98
N LYS A 287 19.02 -4.01 25.08
CA LYS A 287 18.36 -4.39 26.36
C LYS A 287 17.80 -3.21 27.18
N GLU A 288 17.53 -2.08 26.55
CA GLU A 288 17.08 -0.87 27.21
C GLU A 288 15.88 -0.30 26.45
N SER A 289 14.91 0.24 27.18
CA SER A 289 13.72 0.83 26.56
C SER A 289 14.07 2.15 25.89
N ILE A 290 13.76 2.29 24.60
CA ILE A 290 13.95 3.54 23.85
C ILE A 290 12.66 4.34 23.65
N GLN A 291 11.53 3.88 24.20
CA GLN A 291 10.19 4.45 23.98
C GLN A 291 10.09 5.98 24.25
N ASN A 292 10.88 6.51 25.19
CA ASN A 292 10.86 7.93 25.58
C ASN A 292 12.05 8.73 25.04
N VAL A 293 12.87 8.12 24.18
CA VAL A 293 14.04 8.79 23.58
C VAL A 293 13.58 9.71 22.46
N THR A 294 13.94 11.00 22.53
CA THR A 294 13.58 12.01 21.52
C THR A 294 14.78 12.52 20.72
N GLU A 295 16.00 12.19 21.13
CA GLU A 295 17.24 12.62 20.47
C GLU A 295 18.11 11.40 20.14
N PHE A 296 18.70 11.38 18.93
CA PHE A 296 19.47 10.23 18.45
C PHE A 296 20.70 9.90 19.33
N ASN A 297 21.34 10.92 19.90
CA ASN A 297 22.50 10.77 20.80
C ASN A 297 22.14 10.25 22.20
N GLN A 298 20.85 10.18 22.55
CA GLN A 298 20.36 9.60 23.80
C GLN A 298 20.02 8.10 23.66
N LEU A 299 20.11 7.54 22.45
CA LEU A 299 19.90 6.12 22.24
C LEU A 299 21.01 5.29 22.92
N PRO A 300 20.68 4.11 23.47
CA PRO A 300 21.68 3.18 24.02
C PRO A 300 22.74 2.81 22.97
N LEU A 301 23.98 2.58 23.39
CA LEU A 301 25.16 2.46 22.51
C LEU A 301 24.98 1.57 21.26
N ASN A 302 24.23 0.48 21.36
CA ASN A 302 24.04 -0.47 20.27
C ASN A 302 22.84 -0.17 19.36
N ALA A 303 21.89 0.67 19.80
CA ALA A 303 20.75 1.08 18.99
C ALA A 303 21.19 1.89 17.74
N PRO A 304 22.04 2.94 17.85
CA PRO A 304 22.57 3.64 16.69
C PRO A 304 23.32 2.72 15.71
N LYS A 305 24.01 1.69 16.22
CA LYS A 305 24.74 0.73 15.37
C LYS A 305 23.81 -0.07 14.47
N TYR A 306 22.61 -0.42 14.96
CA TYR A 306 21.58 -1.08 14.15
C TYR A 306 21.16 -0.19 12.97
N VAL A 307 20.89 1.10 13.25
CA VAL A 307 20.51 2.08 12.22
C VAL A 307 21.63 2.26 11.20
N GLN A 308 22.86 2.51 11.68
CA GLN A 308 24.04 2.71 10.84
C GLN A 308 24.31 1.50 9.95
N ARG A 309 24.12 0.28 10.47
CA ARG A 309 24.32 -0.94 9.69
C ARG A 309 23.29 -1.07 8.56
N ILE A 310 22.04 -0.69 8.80
CA ILE A 310 21.01 -0.64 7.75
C ILE A 310 21.37 0.42 6.71
N GLU A 311 21.79 1.61 7.12
CA GLU A 311 22.20 2.69 6.20
C GLU A 311 23.35 2.23 5.29
N GLU A 312 24.37 1.60 5.87
CA GLU A 312 25.53 1.07 5.15
C GLU A 312 25.11 0.00 4.13
N LEU A 313 24.29 -0.97 4.57
CA LEU A 313 23.89 -2.08 3.73
C LEU A 313 22.91 -1.68 2.62
N VAL A 314 21.99 -0.73 2.87
CA VAL A 314 21.01 -0.28 1.88
C VAL A 314 21.58 0.84 0.99
N GLY A 315 22.57 1.59 1.48
CA GLY A 315 23.16 2.74 0.79
C GLY A 315 22.29 3.99 0.86
N VAL A 316 21.41 4.11 1.88
CA VAL A 316 20.49 5.25 2.04
C VAL A 316 20.52 5.73 3.49
N PRO A 317 20.76 7.03 3.73
CA PRO A 317 20.76 7.57 5.08
C PRO A 317 19.34 7.59 5.68
N SER A 318 19.24 7.25 6.95
CA SER A 318 18.05 7.39 7.76
C SER A 318 17.88 8.83 8.23
N LYS A 319 16.63 9.26 8.38
CA LYS A 319 16.27 10.60 8.87
C LYS A 319 15.32 10.54 10.05
N TYR A 320 14.55 9.47 10.14
CA TYR A 320 13.50 9.24 11.13
C TYR A 320 13.62 7.82 11.66
#